data_AF-Y0KGS9-F1
#
_entry.id   AF-Y0KGS9-F1
#
_cell.length_a   1.000
_cell.length_b   1.000
_cell.length_c   1.000
_cell.angle_alpha   90.00
_cell.angle_beta   90.00
_cell.angle_gamma   90.00
#
_symmetry.space_group_name_H-M   'P 1'
#
loop_
_entity.id
_entity.type
_entity.pdbx_description
1 polymer ?
#
loop_
_entity_poly.entity_id
_entity_poly.type
_entity_poly.pdbx_seq_one_letter_code
_entity_poly.pdbx_strand_id
1 'polypeptide(L)'
;MRHLFLLFSLLSVAVPAKAYDMQALMDSFYSVVMIRGYNTSGGLAYGSGVVVAENQVITNCHVLRATKQPWISRGEDTYPITSVKADTWHDLCLVSTQAMPFKPAKLGSSTTLKRGQEVAGIGHSNGVPAPLTSRGNVKGLYPDNPGNVIRTSAKFMMGASGSGLFDMDGKLVGINTFKTAGIGGAIHFALPIEWLQSLEKQPEITTFPIQGKALWEEDEDKKPYYMQAAVPESREDWLKLAEVSEKWTTAEPKTAEAWYSLGTALENLNKTDLAAKAFNQAFLLDANNYDALVHVGLIAKSKGDSAEMHRIQVALANISEDLANEYIELLGCGKSC
;
A
#
# COMPACT_ATOMS: atom_id res chain seq x y z
N MET A 1 -1.80 2.34 70.21
CA MET A 1 -2.50 2.37 68.91
C MET A 1 -1.95 3.54 68.11
N ARG A 2 -1.16 3.29 67.06
CA ARG A 2 -0.73 4.35 66.13
C ARG A 2 -0.47 3.68 64.78
N HIS A 3 -1.51 3.59 63.97
CA HIS A 3 -1.44 3.01 62.62
C HIS A 3 -0.80 4.03 61.68
N LEU A 4 0.38 3.69 61.14
CA LEU A 4 1.05 4.44 60.09
C LEU A 4 0.59 3.85 58.74
N PHE A 5 -0.30 4.55 58.04
CA PHE A 5 -0.69 4.20 56.67
C PHE A 5 0.43 4.63 55.72
N LEU A 6 1.15 3.66 55.15
CA LEU A 6 2.05 3.88 54.01
C LEU A 6 1.20 3.90 52.74
N LEU A 7 0.99 5.09 52.16
CA LEU A 7 0.51 5.23 50.78
C LEU A 7 1.63 4.78 49.84
N PHE A 8 1.46 3.62 49.21
CA PHE A 8 2.24 3.23 48.05
C PHE A 8 1.75 4.05 46.85
N SER A 9 2.54 5.04 46.41
CA SER A 9 2.29 5.70 45.14
C SER A 9 2.58 4.71 44.00
N LEU A 10 1.53 4.26 43.32
CA LEU A 10 1.63 3.59 42.02
C LEU A 10 2.25 4.58 41.03
N LEU A 11 3.56 4.49 40.79
CA LEU A 11 4.17 5.06 39.59
C LEU A 11 3.73 4.19 38.41
N SER A 12 2.71 4.65 37.70
CA SER A 12 2.38 4.16 36.37
C SER A 12 3.54 4.52 35.44
N VAL A 13 4.30 3.52 35.02
CA VAL A 13 5.27 3.66 33.94
C VAL A 13 4.46 3.80 32.65
N ALA A 14 4.18 5.04 32.25
CA ALA A 14 3.63 5.31 30.93
C ALA A 14 4.73 4.98 29.91
N VAL A 15 4.54 3.92 29.13
CA VAL A 15 5.35 3.66 27.95
C VAL A 15 5.17 4.87 27.02
N PRO A 16 6.24 5.50 26.52
CA PRO A 16 6.09 6.64 25.63
C PRO A 16 5.31 6.18 24.40
N ALA A 17 4.12 6.75 24.20
CA ALA A 17 3.45 6.68 22.91
C ALA A 17 4.45 7.19 21.88
N LYS A 18 4.79 6.37 20.87
CA LYS A 18 5.70 6.76 19.81
C LYS A 18 5.01 7.87 19.01
N ALA A 19 5.25 9.12 19.40
CA ALA A 19 4.66 10.26 18.75
C ALA A 19 5.16 10.28 17.30
N TYR A 20 4.22 10.27 16.35
CA TYR A 20 4.56 10.41 14.93
C TYR A 20 5.40 11.67 14.73
N ASP A 21 6.37 11.59 13.81
CA ASP A 21 7.11 12.76 13.38
C ASP A 21 6.21 13.59 12.45
N MET A 22 5.32 14.37 13.06
CA MET A 22 4.40 15.25 12.36
C MET A 22 5.16 16.23 11.47
N GLN A 23 6.37 16.63 11.86
CA GLN A 23 7.22 17.49 11.04
C GLN A 23 7.68 16.74 9.79
N ALA A 24 8.11 15.49 9.91
CA ALA A 24 8.51 14.69 8.75
C ALA A 24 7.35 14.48 7.77
N LEU A 25 6.14 14.17 8.26
CA LEU A 25 4.96 14.04 7.40
C LEU A 25 4.56 15.37 6.73
N MET A 26 4.76 16.49 7.41
CA MET A 26 4.57 17.82 6.82
C MET A 26 5.62 18.10 5.74
N ASP A 27 6.88 17.72 5.95
CA ASP A 27 7.92 17.81 4.91
C ASP A 27 7.55 16.96 3.69
N SER A 28 7.04 15.74 3.90
CA SER A 28 6.50 14.89 2.83
C SER A 28 5.35 15.59 2.09
N PHE A 29 4.42 16.21 2.81
CA PHE A 29 3.30 16.95 2.22
C PHE A 29 3.78 18.06 1.26
N TYR A 30 4.82 18.81 1.63
CA TYR A 30 5.37 19.88 0.79
C TYR A 30 6.21 19.39 -0.41
N SER A 31 6.62 18.12 -0.40
CA SER A 31 7.28 17.46 -1.54
C SER A 31 6.30 16.96 -2.61
N VAL A 32 5.00 16.92 -2.30
CA VAL A 32 3.96 16.49 -3.23
C VAL A 32 3.50 17.67 -4.09
N VAL A 33 3.37 17.42 -5.39
CA VAL A 33 2.98 18.41 -6.40
C VAL A 33 1.85 17.88 -7.27
N MET A 34 1.16 18.77 -7.97
CA MET A 34 0.26 18.39 -9.05
C MET A 34 1.01 18.29 -10.38
N ILE A 35 0.68 17.28 -11.17
CA ILE A 35 0.98 17.26 -12.61
C ILE A 35 -0.29 17.65 -13.33
N ARG A 36 -0.23 18.63 -14.22
CA ARG A 36 -1.36 19.10 -15.02
C ARG A 36 -0.98 19.10 -16.49
N GLY A 37 -1.95 18.99 -17.38
CA GLY A 37 -1.70 19.16 -18.80
C GLY A 37 -2.98 19.18 -19.62
N TYR A 38 -2.92 19.77 -20.81
CA TYR A 38 -4.04 19.70 -21.75
C TYR A 38 -4.09 18.35 -22.44
N ASN A 39 -5.26 17.72 -22.44
CA ASN A 39 -5.50 16.48 -23.15
C ASN A 39 -5.74 16.72 -24.66
N THR A 40 -6.00 15.64 -25.40
CA THR A 40 -6.21 15.70 -26.86
C THR A 40 -7.45 16.49 -27.28
N SER A 41 -8.47 16.59 -26.42
CA SER A 41 -9.71 17.34 -26.65
C SER A 41 -9.69 18.77 -26.09
N GLY A 42 -8.55 19.22 -25.52
CA GLY A 42 -8.39 20.55 -24.92
C GLY A 42 -8.87 20.65 -23.47
N GLY A 43 -9.36 19.55 -22.87
CA GLY A 43 -9.68 19.48 -21.44
C GLY A 43 -8.42 19.39 -20.57
N LEU A 44 -8.57 19.74 -19.29
CA LEU A 44 -7.48 19.62 -18.31
C LEU A 44 -7.42 18.20 -17.74
N ALA A 45 -6.28 17.54 -17.93
CA ALA A 45 -5.93 16.32 -17.21
C ALA A 45 -5.02 16.67 -16.03
N TYR A 46 -5.13 15.90 -14.95
CA TYR A 46 -4.34 16.10 -13.74
C TYR A 46 -3.98 14.76 -13.09
N GLY A 47 -2.82 14.78 -12.43
CA GLY A 47 -2.29 13.74 -11.58
C GLY A 47 -1.52 14.38 -10.42
N SER A 48 -0.83 13.53 -9.67
CA SER A 48 0.08 13.92 -8.60
C SER A 48 1.52 13.56 -8.97
N GLY A 49 2.48 14.13 -8.27
CA GLY A 49 3.88 13.74 -8.35
C GLY A 49 4.58 14.01 -7.02
N VAL A 50 5.77 13.45 -6.85
CA VAL A 50 6.61 13.68 -5.67
C VAL A 50 7.97 14.19 -6.11
N VAL A 51 8.43 15.29 -5.52
CA VAL A 51 9.79 15.80 -5.76
C VAL A 51 10.79 14.82 -5.16
N VAL A 52 11.69 14.27 -5.97
CA VAL A 52 12.66 13.23 -5.56
C VAL A 52 14.12 13.69 -5.66
N ALA A 53 14.37 14.73 -6.44
CA ALA A 53 15.65 15.45 -6.46
C ALA A 53 15.42 16.89 -6.92
N GLU A 54 16.49 17.68 -6.97
CA GLU A 54 16.43 19.05 -7.49
C GLU A 54 15.87 19.05 -8.92
N ASN A 55 14.80 19.83 -9.16
CA ASN A 55 14.11 19.92 -10.45
C ASN A 55 13.57 18.58 -11.00
N GLN A 56 13.45 17.54 -10.18
CA GLN A 56 12.99 16.22 -10.61
C GLN A 56 11.79 15.75 -9.79
N VAL A 57 10.76 15.30 -10.50
CA VAL A 57 9.51 14.80 -9.92
C VAL A 57 9.20 13.42 -10.48
N ILE A 58 8.94 12.45 -9.60
CA ILE A 58 8.41 11.14 -10.00
C ILE A 58 6.88 11.19 -10.03
N THR A 59 6.27 10.57 -11.04
CA THR A 59 4.82 10.46 -11.23
C THR A 59 4.50 9.18 -12.00
N ASN A 60 3.22 8.95 -12.34
CA ASN A 60 2.86 7.88 -13.24
C ASN A 60 2.91 8.28 -14.71
N CYS A 61 3.35 7.35 -15.57
CA CYS A 61 3.44 7.60 -17.00
C CYS A 61 2.09 7.80 -17.66
N HIS A 62 1.03 7.11 -17.22
CA HIS A 62 -0.31 7.31 -17.77
C HIS A 62 -0.83 8.74 -17.62
N VAL A 63 -0.38 9.48 -16.60
CA VAL A 63 -0.69 10.92 -16.45
C VAL A 63 -0.13 11.70 -17.64
N LEU A 64 1.09 11.38 -18.07
CA LEU A 64 1.78 12.06 -19.17
C LEU A 64 1.32 11.56 -20.56
N ARG A 65 0.85 10.31 -20.67
CA ARG A 65 0.20 9.79 -21.88
C ARG A 65 -1.12 10.52 -22.19
N ALA A 66 -1.77 11.05 -21.16
CA ALA A 66 -3.03 11.79 -21.30
C ALA A 66 -2.83 13.28 -21.63
N THR A 67 -1.60 13.79 -21.69
CA THR A 67 -1.30 15.24 -21.78
C THR A 67 -0.36 15.59 -22.94
N LYS A 68 -0.69 16.61 -23.73
CA LYS A 68 0.17 17.16 -24.79
C LYS A 68 1.20 18.18 -24.31
N GLN A 69 0.84 18.94 -23.28
CA GLN A 69 1.66 20.01 -22.72
C GLN A 69 1.58 19.91 -21.20
N PRO A 70 2.37 19.04 -20.57
CA PRO A 70 2.32 18.86 -19.13
C PRO A 70 3.21 19.88 -18.38
N TRP A 71 2.78 20.25 -17.18
CA TRP A 71 3.54 21.08 -16.24
C TRP A 71 3.33 20.59 -14.81
N ILE A 72 4.30 20.89 -13.95
CA ILE A 72 4.21 20.73 -12.51
C ILE A 72 3.55 21.98 -11.94
N SER A 73 2.70 21.82 -10.92
CA SER A 73 2.12 22.97 -10.21
C SER A 73 2.00 22.74 -8.71
N ARG A 74 2.12 23.83 -7.94
CA ARG A 74 1.82 23.87 -6.51
C ARG A 74 1.10 25.19 -6.22
N GLY A 75 -0.20 25.12 -5.97
CA GLY A 75 -1.04 26.32 -5.93
C GLY A 75 -1.08 27.01 -7.31
N GLU A 76 -0.66 28.28 -7.35
CA GLU A 76 -0.59 29.08 -8.57
C GLU A 76 0.78 28.97 -9.28
N ASP A 77 1.81 28.49 -8.59
CA ASP A 77 3.13 28.31 -9.18
C ASP A 77 3.11 27.17 -10.20
N THR A 78 3.69 27.40 -11.37
CA THR A 78 3.76 26.43 -12.46
C THR A 78 5.17 26.32 -13.02
N TYR A 79 5.56 25.10 -13.38
CA TYR A 79 6.88 24.78 -13.90
C TYR A 79 6.73 23.85 -15.11
N PRO A 80 7.16 24.26 -16.32
CA PRO A 80 7.00 23.42 -17.51
C PRO A 80 7.86 22.16 -17.39
N ILE A 81 7.32 21.02 -17.79
CA ILE A 81 8.09 19.78 -17.87
C ILE A 81 8.91 19.82 -19.17
N THR A 82 10.24 19.75 -19.04
CA THR A 82 11.17 19.88 -20.17
C THR A 82 11.56 18.54 -20.78
N SER A 83 11.63 17.50 -19.95
CA SER A 83 11.89 16.14 -20.39
C SER A 83 11.30 15.13 -19.41
N VAL A 84 11.18 13.89 -19.86
CA VAL A 84 10.76 12.76 -19.05
C VAL A 84 11.61 11.53 -19.35
N LYS A 85 12.03 10.83 -18.31
CA LYS A 85 12.52 9.46 -18.38
C LYS A 85 11.35 8.54 -18.02
N ALA A 86 11.06 7.55 -18.86
CA ALA A 86 9.85 6.76 -18.75
C ALA A 86 10.13 5.27 -18.67
N ASP A 87 9.62 4.62 -17.63
CA ASP A 87 9.40 3.18 -17.60
C ASP A 87 7.89 2.95 -17.73
N THR A 88 7.43 2.84 -18.97
CA THR A 88 6.00 2.76 -19.26
C THR A 88 5.40 1.45 -18.81
N TRP A 89 6.20 0.38 -18.76
CA TRP A 89 5.75 -0.94 -18.32
C TRP A 89 5.41 -0.94 -16.84
N HIS A 90 6.29 -0.36 -16.03
CA HIS A 90 6.03 -0.12 -14.61
C HIS A 90 5.22 1.15 -14.35
N ASP A 91 4.78 1.88 -15.38
CA ASP A 91 4.00 3.11 -15.24
C ASP A 91 4.64 4.19 -14.35
N LEU A 92 5.98 4.26 -14.29
CA LEU A 92 6.70 5.28 -13.53
C LEU A 92 7.48 6.20 -14.47
N CYS A 93 7.31 7.50 -14.28
CA CYS A 93 7.92 8.54 -15.08
C CYS A 93 8.64 9.55 -14.18
N LEU A 94 9.88 9.87 -14.51
CA LEU A 94 10.69 10.89 -13.85
C LEU A 94 10.74 12.11 -14.75
N VAL A 95 10.03 13.16 -14.37
CA VAL A 95 9.97 14.40 -15.13
C VAL A 95 11.02 15.38 -14.63
N SER A 96 11.61 16.12 -15.57
CA SER A 96 12.55 17.19 -15.28
C SER A 96 11.93 18.54 -15.59
N THR A 97 12.28 19.54 -14.79
CA THR A 97 11.91 20.93 -15.00
C THR A 97 13.11 21.85 -14.70
N GLN A 98 12.89 23.15 -14.54
CA GLN A 98 13.93 24.12 -14.20
C GLN A 98 13.44 25.09 -13.13
N ALA A 99 14.36 25.55 -12.29
CA ALA A 99 14.15 26.56 -11.26
C ALA A 99 12.97 26.27 -10.29
N MET A 100 12.67 24.99 -10.03
CA MET A 100 11.66 24.57 -9.07
C MET A 100 12.24 24.61 -7.63
N PRO A 101 11.74 25.47 -6.73
CA PRO A 101 12.34 25.71 -5.42
C PRO A 101 11.90 24.70 -4.34
N PHE A 102 11.46 23.50 -4.75
CA PHE A 102 10.79 22.55 -3.87
C PHE A 102 11.80 21.52 -3.33
N LYS A 103 11.71 21.25 -2.02
CA LYS A 103 12.59 20.27 -1.37
C LYS A 103 12.17 18.84 -1.76
N PRO A 104 13.12 17.96 -2.08
CA PRO A 104 12.84 16.55 -2.30
C PRO A 104 12.32 15.84 -1.04
N ALA A 105 11.49 14.81 -1.26
CA ALA A 105 11.12 13.85 -0.24
C ALA A 105 12.35 13.05 0.22
N LYS A 106 12.35 12.64 1.49
CA LYS A 106 13.30 11.62 1.95
C LYS A 106 12.89 10.28 1.36
N LEU A 107 13.84 9.52 0.80
CA LEU A 107 13.55 8.18 0.27
C LEU A 107 13.61 7.14 1.39
N GLY A 108 12.64 6.23 1.39
CA GLY A 108 12.56 5.08 2.27
C GLY A 108 12.87 3.78 1.52
N SER A 109 12.30 2.68 1.98
CA SER A 109 12.36 1.40 1.27
C SER A 109 11.08 0.60 1.45
N SER A 110 10.58 0.03 0.35
CA SER A 110 9.48 -0.94 0.37
C SER A 110 9.91 -2.31 0.90
N THR A 111 11.22 -2.62 0.89
CA THR A 111 11.76 -3.91 1.36
C THR A 111 11.74 -4.06 2.88
N THR A 112 11.72 -2.95 3.61
CA THR A 112 11.66 -2.94 5.08
C THR A 112 10.23 -2.86 5.62
N LEU A 113 9.24 -2.66 4.73
CA LEU A 113 7.84 -2.61 5.12
C LEU A 113 7.38 -3.98 5.63
N LYS A 114 6.41 -3.93 6.54
CA LYS A 114 5.71 -5.12 7.03
C LYS A 114 4.22 -4.96 6.85
N ARG A 115 3.51 -6.07 6.64
CA ARG A 115 2.05 -6.08 6.70
C ARG A 115 1.59 -5.53 8.06
N GLY A 116 0.50 -4.76 8.06
CA GLY A 116 0.01 -4.04 9.23
C GLY A 116 0.70 -2.70 9.49
N GLN A 117 1.90 -2.47 8.96
CA GLN A 117 2.62 -1.20 9.17
C GLN A 117 1.80 -0.03 8.63
N GLU A 118 1.66 1.01 9.44
CA GLU A 118 0.96 2.23 9.05
C GLU A 118 1.72 2.99 7.96
N VAL A 119 0.96 3.51 6.99
CA VAL A 119 1.43 4.30 5.87
C VAL A 119 0.45 5.44 5.56
N ALA A 120 0.96 6.52 4.97
CA ALA A 120 0.17 7.67 4.56
C ALA A 120 0.30 7.90 3.05
N GLY A 121 -0.82 7.86 2.33
CA GLY A 121 -0.90 8.33 0.95
C GLY A 121 -1.11 9.84 0.92
N ILE A 122 -0.25 10.58 0.23
CA ILE A 122 -0.36 12.05 0.12
C ILE A 122 -0.35 12.45 -1.35
N GLY A 123 -1.45 13.07 -1.80
CA GLY A 123 -1.68 13.35 -3.21
C GLY A 123 -2.82 14.30 -3.48
N HIS A 124 -2.89 14.80 -4.71
CA HIS A 124 -3.99 15.64 -5.18
C HIS A 124 -5.09 14.77 -5.74
N SER A 125 -6.29 14.84 -5.16
CA SER A 125 -7.46 14.12 -5.68
C SER A 125 -8.48 15.10 -6.26
N ASN A 126 -9.23 14.69 -7.28
CA ASN A 126 -10.34 15.46 -7.87
C ASN A 126 -9.96 16.90 -8.29
N GLY A 127 -8.70 17.12 -8.67
CA GLY A 127 -8.20 18.43 -9.10
C GLY A 127 -8.02 19.46 -7.98
N VAL A 128 -8.11 19.06 -6.71
CA VAL A 128 -7.93 19.95 -5.56
C VAL A 128 -6.47 20.44 -5.50
N PRO A 129 -6.22 21.78 -5.45
CA PRO A 129 -4.86 22.33 -5.45
C PRO A 129 -4.02 21.99 -4.23
N ALA A 130 -4.65 21.71 -3.08
CA ALA A 130 -3.96 21.24 -1.88
C ALA A 130 -3.88 19.70 -1.89
N PRO A 131 -2.74 19.11 -1.48
CA PRO A 131 -2.66 17.67 -1.30
C PRO A 131 -3.61 17.21 -0.19
N LEU A 132 -4.16 16.02 -0.34
CA LEU A 132 -4.95 15.31 0.65
C LEU A 132 -4.13 14.15 1.22
N THR A 133 -4.25 13.93 2.51
CA THR A 133 -3.60 12.82 3.21
C THR A 133 -4.63 11.74 3.54
N SER A 134 -4.29 10.49 3.23
CA SER A 134 -5.08 9.30 3.51
C SER A 134 -4.23 8.33 4.31
N ARG A 135 -4.66 8.00 5.53
CA ARG A 135 -3.97 7.02 6.38
C ARG A 135 -4.49 5.62 6.11
N GLY A 136 -3.60 4.64 6.24
CA GLY A 136 -3.93 3.24 6.17
C GLY A 136 -2.74 2.38 6.59
N ASN A 137 -2.78 1.11 6.21
CA ASN A 137 -1.77 0.12 6.55
C ASN A 137 -1.35 -0.63 5.30
N VAL A 138 -0.16 -1.21 5.32
CA VAL A 138 0.27 -2.20 4.35
C VAL A 138 -0.62 -3.44 4.51
N LYS A 139 -1.26 -3.85 3.42
CA LYS A 139 -2.17 -5.01 3.34
C LYS A 139 -1.58 -6.19 2.58
N GLY A 140 -0.45 -6.00 1.91
CA GLY A 140 0.27 -7.07 1.21
C GLY A 140 1.51 -6.50 0.54
N LEU A 141 2.53 -7.34 0.41
CA LEU A 141 3.80 -7.00 -0.23
C LEU A 141 4.11 -8.06 -1.29
N TYR A 142 4.32 -7.64 -2.52
CA TYR A 142 4.61 -8.52 -3.64
C TYR A 142 6.03 -8.24 -4.14
N PRO A 143 6.99 -9.14 -3.87
CA PRO A 143 8.38 -8.94 -4.29
C PRO A 143 8.49 -8.74 -5.80
N ASP A 144 9.12 -7.65 -6.21
CA ASP A 144 9.34 -7.31 -7.62
C ASP A 144 10.62 -6.47 -7.78
N ASN A 145 11.71 -7.17 -8.09
CA ASN A 145 13.07 -6.67 -7.88
C ASN A 145 13.42 -5.45 -8.76
N PRO A 146 13.92 -4.33 -8.19
CA PRO A 146 14.16 -4.11 -6.76
C PRO A 146 12.91 -3.61 -6.02
N GLY A 147 12.67 -4.13 -4.82
CA GLY A 147 11.59 -3.68 -3.94
C GLY A 147 10.38 -4.62 -3.91
N ASN A 148 9.30 -4.10 -3.32
CA ASN A 148 8.02 -4.77 -3.19
C ASN A 148 6.92 -3.85 -3.73
N VAL A 149 6.05 -4.35 -4.59
CA VAL A 149 4.76 -3.69 -4.87
C VAL A 149 3.91 -3.77 -3.60
N ILE A 150 3.31 -2.65 -3.23
CA ILE A 150 2.65 -2.47 -1.94
C ILE A 150 1.14 -2.42 -2.16
N ARG A 151 0.39 -3.37 -1.60
CA ARG A 151 -1.05 -3.20 -1.40
C ARG A 151 -1.28 -2.45 -0.11
N THR A 152 -2.15 -1.45 -0.12
CA THR A 152 -2.42 -0.61 1.04
C THR A 152 -3.92 -0.34 1.23
N SER A 153 -4.33 -0.09 2.49
CA SER A 153 -5.65 0.47 2.80
C SER A 153 -5.69 2.00 2.77
N ALA A 154 -4.55 2.67 2.56
CA ALA A 154 -4.51 4.12 2.34
C ALA A 154 -5.20 4.43 0.99
N LYS A 155 -6.45 4.87 1.07
CA LYS A 155 -7.30 5.06 -0.10
C LYS A 155 -6.84 6.28 -0.89
N PHE A 156 -6.72 6.13 -2.20
CA PHE A 156 -6.53 7.26 -3.11
C PHE A 156 -7.67 7.34 -4.13
N MET A 157 -8.09 8.56 -4.45
CA MET A 157 -9.22 8.82 -5.35
C MET A 157 -8.75 9.13 -6.77
N MET A 158 -9.69 9.35 -7.68
CA MET A 158 -9.37 9.78 -9.04
C MET A 158 -8.53 11.09 -9.01
N GLY A 159 -7.50 11.16 -9.85
CA GLY A 159 -6.54 12.26 -9.86
C GLY A 159 -5.32 12.07 -8.95
N ALA A 160 -5.37 11.14 -7.99
CA ALA A 160 -4.25 10.88 -7.08
C ALA A 160 -3.16 9.98 -7.68
N SER A 161 -3.28 9.54 -8.93
CA SER A 161 -2.23 8.81 -9.63
C SER A 161 -0.91 9.59 -9.59
N GLY A 162 0.17 8.94 -9.17
CA GLY A 162 1.49 9.54 -8.99
C GLY A 162 1.69 10.16 -7.60
N SER A 163 0.74 10.00 -6.69
CA SER A 163 0.86 10.45 -5.30
C SER A 163 1.83 9.57 -4.52
N GLY A 164 2.47 10.14 -3.50
CA GLY A 164 3.43 9.41 -2.69
C GLY A 164 2.74 8.54 -1.63
N LEU A 165 3.28 7.34 -1.41
CA LEU A 165 3.02 6.54 -0.23
C LEU A 165 4.23 6.68 0.71
N PHE A 166 3.98 7.14 1.92
CA PHE A 166 5.01 7.44 2.92
C PHE A 166 4.87 6.54 4.13
N ASP A 167 6.00 6.16 4.74
CA ASP A 167 5.99 5.61 6.09
C ASP A 167 5.69 6.71 7.14
N MET A 168 5.48 6.30 8.39
CA MET A 168 5.19 7.23 9.48
C MET A 168 6.39 8.10 9.92
N ASP A 169 7.58 7.87 9.37
CA ASP A 169 8.77 8.72 9.51
C ASP A 169 8.92 9.71 8.34
N GLY A 170 7.89 9.83 7.49
CA GLY A 170 7.83 10.75 6.34
C GLY A 170 8.70 10.36 5.15
N LYS A 171 9.17 9.11 5.08
CA LYS A 171 9.99 8.63 3.96
C LYS A 171 9.11 8.03 2.87
N LEU A 172 9.38 8.41 1.63
CA LEU A 172 8.69 7.90 0.45
C LEU A 172 9.06 6.44 0.23
N VAL A 173 8.08 5.54 0.33
CA VAL A 173 8.26 4.08 0.15
C VAL A 173 7.66 3.57 -1.16
N GLY A 174 6.77 4.33 -1.80
CA GLY A 174 6.24 4.00 -3.11
C GLY A 174 5.38 5.08 -3.74
N ILE A 175 4.93 4.83 -4.97
CA ILE A 175 4.08 5.72 -5.77
C ILE A 175 2.72 5.07 -6.01
N ASN A 176 1.66 5.66 -5.49
CA ASN A 176 0.28 5.19 -5.69
C ASN A 176 -0.07 5.27 -7.18
N THR A 177 -0.41 4.12 -7.76
CA THR A 177 -0.47 3.98 -9.23
C THR A 177 -1.82 3.50 -9.72
N PHE A 178 -2.23 2.30 -9.32
CA PHE A 178 -3.44 1.68 -9.84
C PHE A 178 -4.29 1.10 -8.71
N LYS A 179 -5.58 0.96 -9.02
CA LYS A 179 -6.56 0.35 -8.12
C LYS A 179 -7.55 -0.50 -8.89
N THR A 180 -8.12 -1.51 -8.23
CA THR A 180 -9.21 -2.29 -8.82
C THR A 180 -10.52 -1.51 -8.80
N ALA A 181 -11.44 -1.94 -9.67
CA ALA A 181 -12.85 -1.52 -9.65
C ALA A 181 -13.72 -2.70 -9.21
N GLY A 182 -14.54 -2.51 -8.18
CA GLY A 182 -15.38 -3.58 -7.61
C GLY A 182 -16.34 -3.09 -6.53
N ILE A 183 -17.40 -3.87 -6.29
CA ILE A 183 -18.48 -3.57 -5.35
C ILE A 183 -18.02 -3.78 -3.89
N GLY A 184 -17.11 -4.73 -3.65
CA GLY A 184 -16.50 -5.00 -2.33
C GLY A 184 -15.45 -3.96 -1.91
N GLY A 185 -15.26 -2.90 -2.71
CA GLY A 185 -14.28 -1.84 -2.47
C GLY A 185 -13.04 -1.95 -3.35
N ALA A 186 -12.38 -0.82 -3.59
CA ALA A 186 -11.17 -0.77 -4.39
C ALA A 186 -9.95 -1.29 -3.61
N ILE A 187 -9.13 -2.12 -4.26
CA ILE A 187 -7.82 -2.51 -3.77
C ILE A 187 -6.79 -1.57 -4.37
N HIS A 188 -5.94 -0.97 -3.53
CA HIS A 188 -5.00 0.08 -3.90
C HIS A 188 -3.57 -0.44 -3.91
N PHE A 189 -2.82 -0.11 -4.97
CA PHE A 189 -1.43 -0.48 -5.13
C PHE A 189 -0.51 0.73 -5.31
N ALA A 190 0.63 0.67 -4.64
CA ALA A 190 1.75 1.56 -4.84
C ALA A 190 2.97 0.79 -5.36
N LEU A 191 3.68 1.40 -6.29
CA LEU A 191 4.89 0.84 -6.89
C LEU A 191 6.13 1.22 -6.06
N PRO A 192 7.12 0.34 -5.93
CA PRO A 192 8.25 0.55 -5.03
C PRO A 192 9.12 1.75 -5.45
N ILE A 193 9.56 2.53 -4.46
CA ILE A 193 10.45 3.67 -4.70
C ILE A 193 11.81 3.25 -5.26
N GLU A 194 12.23 2.00 -5.01
CA GLU A 194 13.46 1.42 -5.50
C GLU A 194 13.57 1.44 -7.04
N TRP A 195 12.44 1.41 -7.76
CA TRP A 195 12.41 1.49 -9.22
C TRP A 195 12.88 2.85 -9.77
N LEU A 196 12.97 3.90 -8.92
CA LEU A 196 13.56 5.17 -9.30
C LEU A 196 14.99 5.01 -9.84
N GLN A 197 15.80 4.11 -9.26
CA GLN A 197 17.18 3.89 -9.71
C GLN A 197 17.26 3.29 -11.13
N SER A 198 16.30 2.45 -11.50
CA SER A 198 16.17 1.91 -12.85
C SER A 198 15.67 2.99 -13.81
N LEU A 199 14.71 3.79 -13.35
CA LEU A 199 14.10 4.88 -14.10
C LEU A 199 15.10 5.99 -14.45
N GLU A 200 16.03 6.32 -13.55
CA GLU A 200 17.09 7.31 -13.77
C GLU A 200 18.01 6.96 -14.95
N LYS A 201 18.09 5.68 -15.33
CA LYS A 201 18.92 5.18 -16.43
C LYS A 201 18.20 5.20 -17.78
N GLN A 202 16.89 5.46 -17.80
CA GLN A 202 16.11 5.51 -19.03
C GLN A 202 16.51 6.74 -19.88
N PRO A 203 16.36 6.66 -21.21
CA PRO A 203 16.63 7.79 -22.09
C PRO A 203 15.62 8.92 -21.83
N GLU A 204 16.07 10.16 -22.06
CA GLU A 204 15.19 11.32 -21.99
C GLU A 204 14.31 11.43 -23.23
N ILE A 205 13.03 11.71 -22.99
CA ILE A 205 12.00 11.98 -23.99
C ILE A 205 11.55 13.43 -23.81
N THR A 206 11.46 14.17 -24.90
CA THR A 206 11.01 15.59 -24.90
C THR A 206 9.70 15.78 -25.67
N THR A 207 9.13 14.72 -26.20
CA THR A 207 7.88 14.72 -26.95
C THR A 207 6.72 14.21 -26.10
N PHE A 208 5.61 14.95 -26.13
CA PHE A 208 4.39 14.64 -25.39
C PHE A 208 3.19 14.59 -26.35
N PRO A 209 2.19 13.71 -26.12
CA PRO A 209 2.13 12.72 -25.06
C PRO A 209 3.14 11.59 -25.30
N ILE A 210 3.70 11.06 -24.22
CA ILE A 210 4.54 9.87 -24.31
C ILE A 210 3.71 8.67 -24.79
N GLN A 211 4.37 7.65 -25.33
CA GLN A 211 3.74 6.44 -25.85
C GLN A 211 4.08 5.24 -24.95
N GLY A 212 3.34 4.14 -25.08
CA GLY A 212 3.57 2.91 -24.31
C GLY A 212 2.34 2.48 -23.52
N LYS A 213 2.46 1.34 -22.84
CA LYS A 213 1.40 0.70 -22.06
C LYS A 213 1.96 0.13 -20.77
N ALA A 214 1.20 0.24 -19.69
CA ALA A 214 1.53 -0.27 -18.38
C ALA A 214 1.11 -1.73 -18.20
N LEU A 215 1.83 -2.44 -17.34
CA LEU A 215 1.55 -3.84 -17.00
C LEU A 215 0.11 -4.05 -16.50
N TRP A 216 -0.42 -3.13 -15.70
CA TRP A 216 -1.78 -3.23 -15.15
C TRP A 216 -2.88 -3.04 -16.22
N GLU A 217 -2.54 -2.53 -17.40
CA GLU A 217 -3.43 -2.40 -18.56
C GLU A 217 -3.43 -3.65 -19.46
N GLU A 218 -2.57 -4.64 -19.19
CA GLU A 218 -2.55 -5.90 -19.94
C GLU A 218 -3.85 -6.71 -19.84
N ASP A 219 -3.97 -7.72 -20.69
CA ASP A 219 -5.01 -8.74 -20.53
C ASP A 219 -4.77 -9.51 -19.22
N GLU A 220 -5.84 -9.94 -18.55
CA GLU A 220 -5.74 -10.53 -17.19
C GLU A 220 -4.77 -11.72 -17.12
N ASP A 221 -4.74 -12.59 -18.13
CA ASP A 221 -3.87 -13.77 -18.19
C ASP A 221 -2.37 -13.44 -18.31
N LYS A 222 -2.03 -12.20 -18.68
CA LYS A 222 -0.64 -11.72 -18.81
C LYS A 222 -0.15 -10.97 -17.57
N LYS A 223 -1.03 -10.65 -16.63
CA LYS A 223 -0.66 -9.94 -15.40
C LYS A 223 -0.05 -10.89 -14.37
N PRO A 224 0.77 -10.40 -13.42
CA PRO A 224 1.17 -11.17 -12.26
C PRO A 224 -0.04 -11.69 -11.47
N TYR A 225 0.11 -12.82 -10.80
CA TYR A 225 -0.99 -13.45 -10.07
C TYR A 225 -1.62 -12.55 -9.01
N TYR A 226 -0.85 -11.71 -8.33
CA TYR A 226 -1.42 -10.78 -7.36
C TYR A 226 -2.40 -9.78 -7.98
N MET A 227 -2.18 -9.37 -9.23
CA MET A 227 -3.12 -8.51 -9.96
C MET A 227 -4.33 -9.31 -10.43
N GLN A 228 -4.11 -10.54 -10.93
CA GLN A 228 -5.19 -11.45 -11.34
C GLN A 228 -6.13 -11.78 -10.17
N ALA A 229 -5.61 -11.89 -8.95
CA ALA A 229 -6.38 -12.16 -7.74
C ALA A 229 -7.14 -10.92 -7.25
N ALA A 230 -6.57 -9.72 -7.42
CA ALA A 230 -7.15 -8.50 -6.87
C ALA A 230 -8.54 -8.16 -7.46
N VAL A 231 -8.76 -8.40 -8.75
CA VAL A 231 -10.06 -8.08 -9.38
C VAL A 231 -11.19 -8.98 -8.86
N PRO A 232 -11.08 -10.33 -8.89
CA PRO A 232 -12.04 -11.22 -8.24
C PRO A 232 -12.28 -10.90 -6.77
N GLU A 233 -11.22 -10.63 -6.01
CA GLU A 233 -11.34 -10.28 -4.58
C GLU A 233 -12.19 -9.01 -4.40
N SER A 234 -11.90 -7.94 -5.15
CA SER A 234 -12.66 -6.68 -5.07
C SER A 234 -14.12 -6.79 -5.52
N ARG A 235 -14.46 -7.86 -6.24
CA ARG A 235 -15.82 -8.15 -6.73
C ARG A 235 -16.52 -9.23 -5.92
N GLU A 236 -15.86 -9.75 -4.89
CA GLU A 236 -16.36 -10.88 -4.09
C GLU A 236 -16.66 -12.14 -4.95
N ASP A 237 -15.95 -12.28 -6.08
CA ASP A 237 -16.01 -13.49 -6.91
C ASP A 237 -15.08 -14.55 -6.33
N TRP A 238 -15.55 -15.17 -5.24
CA TRP A 238 -14.77 -16.12 -4.45
C TRP A 238 -14.41 -17.40 -5.23
N LEU A 239 -15.25 -17.81 -6.17
CA LEU A 239 -14.96 -18.93 -7.06
C LEU A 239 -13.77 -18.61 -7.97
N LYS A 240 -13.79 -17.43 -8.61
CA LYS A 240 -12.68 -17.03 -9.46
C LYS A 240 -11.42 -16.73 -8.66
N LEU A 241 -11.54 -16.15 -7.47
CA LEU A 241 -10.42 -15.92 -6.58
C LEU A 241 -9.74 -17.23 -6.18
N ALA A 242 -10.52 -18.26 -5.85
CA ALA A 242 -9.99 -19.58 -5.54
C ALA A 242 -9.22 -20.18 -6.74
N GLU A 243 -9.81 -20.14 -7.94
CA GLU A 243 -9.15 -20.64 -9.17
C GLU A 243 -7.79 -19.97 -9.43
N VAL A 244 -7.74 -18.64 -9.32
CA VAL A 244 -6.49 -17.88 -9.52
C VAL A 244 -5.49 -18.20 -8.40
N SER A 245 -5.94 -18.27 -7.15
CA SER A 245 -5.06 -18.49 -5.99
C SER A 245 -4.51 -19.92 -5.94
N GLU A 246 -5.26 -20.92 -6.42
CA GLU A 246 -4.75 -22.30 -6.59
C GLU A 246 -3.64 -22.37 -7.64
N LYS A 247 -3.81 -21.67 -8.78
CA LYS A 247 -2.75 -21.55 -9.79
C LYS A 247 -1.53 -20.81 -9.22
N TRP A 248 -1.77 -19.73 -8.47
CA TRP A 248 -0.72 -18.95 -7.86
C TRP A 248 0.10 -19.74 -6.84
N THR A 249 -0.55 -20.44 -5.90
CA THR A 249 0.14 -21.29 -4.92
C THR A 249 0.89 -22.45 -5.57
N THR A 250 0.45 -22.93 -6.73
CA THR A 250 1.17 -23.95 -7.50
C THR A 250 2.42 -23.38 -8.20
N ALA A 251 2.29 -22.21 -8.82
CA ALA A 251 3.39 -21.55 -9.52
C ALA A 251 4.44 -20.97 -8.56
N GLU A 252 3.99 -20.43 -7.44
CA GLU A 252 4.80 -19.71 -6.45
C GLU A 252 4.51 -20.21 -5.02
N PRO A 253 4.88 -21.45 -4.67
CA PRO A 253 4.49 -22.09 -3.40
C PRO A 253 5.09 -21.43 -2.16
N LYS A 254 6.08 -20.55 -2.33
CA LYS A 254 6.75 -19.81 -1.25
C LYS A 254 6.19 -18.40 -1.04
N THR A 255 5.19 -17.99 -1.82
CA THR A 255 4.56 -16.67 -1.69
C THR A 255 3.45 -16.72 -0.65
N ALA A 256 3.66 -16.12 0.52
CA ALA A 256 2.67 -16.08 1.61
C ALA A 256 1.33 -15.47 1.14
N GLU A 257 1.39 -14.43 0.31
CA GLU A 257 0.22 -13.75 -0.27
C GLU A 257 -0.66 -14.68 -1.12
N ALA A 258 -0.06 -15.64 -1.84
CA ALA A 258 -0.79 -16.61 -2.64
C ALA A 258 -1.66 -17.51 -1.76
N TRP A 259 -1.08 -17.99 -0.66
CA TRP A 259 -1.76 -18.82 0.33
C TRP A 259 -2.81 -18.05 1.13
N TYR A 260 -2.52 -16.78 1.47
CA TYR A 260 -3.49 -15.90 2.11
C TYR A 260 -4.72 -15.68 1.22
N SER A 261 -4.49 -15.36 -0.07
CA SER A 261 -5.56 -15.19 -1.06
C SER A 261 -6.41 -16.45 -1.22
N LEU A 262 -5.77 -17.62 -1.26
CA LEU A 262 -6.46 -18.91 -1.30
C LEU A 262 -7.30 -19.15 -0.04
N GLY A 263 -6.74 -18.86 1.14
CA GLY A 263 -7.46 -18.96 2.41
C GLY A 263 -8.72 -18.11 2.43
N THR A 264 -8.61 -16.84 2.05
CA THR A 264 -9.74 -15.89 1.96
C THR A 264 -10.82 -16.40 1.02
N ALA A 265 -10.45 -16.90 -0.17
CA ALA A 265 -11.41 -17.44 -1.13
C ALA A 265 -12.14 -18.67 -0.57
N LEU A 266 -11.41 -19.61 0.02
CA LEU A 266 -11.96 -20.85 0.57
C LEU A 266 -12.85 -20.59 1.78
N GLU A 267 -12.49 -19.63 2.63
CA GLU A 267 -13.29 -19.23 3.78
C GLU A 267 -14.67 -18.72 3.33
N ASN A 268 -14.69 -17.80 2.36
CA ASN A 268 -15.92 -17.25 1.78
C ASN A 268 -16.74 -18.27 0.97
N LEU A 269 -16.12 -19.39 0.56
CA LEU A 269 -16.80 -20.54 -0.05
C LEU A 269 -17.25 -21.60 0.99
N ASN A 270 -17.19 -21.28 2.28
CA ASN A 270 -17.50 -22.18 3.40
C ASN A 270 -16.64 -23.46 3.46
N LYS A 271 -15.47 -23.48 2.81
CA LYS A 271 -14.50 -24.58 2.85
C LYS A 271 -13.51 -24.38 4.01
N THR A 272 -14.03 -24.21 5.22
CA THR A 272 -13.28 -23.69 6.39
C THR A 272 -12.05 -24.52 6.79
N ASP A 273 -12.08 -25.86 6.63
CA ASP A 273 -10.91 -26.72 6.88
C ASP A 273 -9.76 -26.45 5.90
N LEU A 274 -10.08 -26.24 4.63
CA LEU A 274 -9.09 -25.93 3.60
C LEU A 274 -8.58 -24.49 3.75
N ALA A 275 -9.47 -23.56 4.11
CA ALA A 275 -9.11 -22.18 4.41
C ALA A 275 -8.11 -22.09 5.56
N ALA A 276 -8.37 -22.78 6.68
CA ALA A 276 -7.46 -22.79 7.83
C ALA A 276 -6.08 -23.36 7.48
N LYS A 277 -6.01 -24.38 6.61
CA LYS A 277 -4.72 -24.91 6.11
C LYS A 277 -3.96 -23.87 5.28
N ALA A 278 -4.66 -23.19 4.37
CA ALA A 278 -4.04 -22.16 3.54
C ALA A 278 -3.55 -20.97 4.37
N PHE A 279 -4.34 -20.49 5.35
CA PHE A 279 -3.90 -19.42 6.25
C PHE A 279 -2.72 -19.81 7.13
N ASN A 280 -2.72 -21.02 7.70
CA ASN A 280 -1.54 -21.50 8.45
C ASN A 280 -0.30 -21.54 7.54
N GLN A 281 -0.42 -21.98 6.29
CA GLN A 281 0.69 -21.97 5.34
C GLN A 281 1.17 -20.54 5.03
N ALA A 282 0.25 -19.58 4.87
CA ALA A 282 0.61 -18.17 4.69
C ALA A 282 1.43 -17.63 5.86
N PHE A 283 1.00 -17.91 7.10
CA PHE A 283 1.73 -17.51 8.31
C PHE A 283 3.09 -18.20 8.45
N LEU A 284 3.20 -19.47 8.09
CA LEU A 284 4.47 -20.21 8.10
C LEU A 284 5.50 -19.62 7.13
N LEU A 285 5.04 -19.07 6.00
CA LEU A 285 5.89 -18.44 4.99
C LEU A 285 6.28 -17.00 5.36
N ASP A 286 5.38 -16.27 6.02
CA ASP A 286 5.63 -14.94 6.54
C ASP A 286 4.95 -14.74 7.90
N ALA A 287 5.76 -14.72 8.96
CA ALA A 287 5.29 -14.51 10.33
C ALA A 287 4.70 -13.10 10.55
N ASN A 288 4.95 -12.15 9.65
CA ASN A 288 4.28 -10.83 9.69
C ASN A 288 2.87 -10.89 9.12
N ASN A 289 2.44 -12.01 8.51
CA ASN A 289 1.07 -12.23 8.07
C ASN A 289 0.17 -12.71 9.22
N TYR A 290 0.13 -11.90 10.29
CA TYR A 290 -0.65 -12.20 11.50
C TYR A 290 -2.17 -12.23 11.22
N ASP A 291 -2.64 -11.50 10.21
CA ASP A 291 -4.03 -11.54 9.75
C ASP A 291 -4.46 -12.99 9.45
N ALA A 292 -3.56 -13.80 8.89
CA ALA A 292 -3.85 -15.21 8.61
C ALA A 292 -4.18 -16.00 9.89
N LEU A 293 -3.46 -15.73 10.99
CA LEU A 293 -3.77 -16.34 12.29
C LEU A 293 -5.11 -15.87 12.84
N VAL A 294 -5.44 -14.59 12.68
CA VAL A 294 -6.75 -14.05 13.07
C VAL A 294 -7.87 -14.81 12.36
N HIS A 295 -7.75 -15.04 11.05
CA HIS A 295 -8.72 -15.84 10.29
C HIS A 295 -8.81 -17.29 10.79
N VAL A 296 -7.68 -17.97 11.06
CA VAL A 296 -7.69 -19.31 11.67
C VAL A 296 -8.43 -19.30 13.00
N GLY A 297 -8.22 -18.28 13.82
CA GLY A 297 -8.89 -18.08 15.09
C GLY A 297 -10.40 -17.86 14.97
N LEU A 298 -10.86 -17.10 13.97
CA LEU A 298 -12.28 -16.90 13.68
C LEU A 298 -12.94 -18.21 13.22
N ILE A 299 -12.25 -18.98 12.37
CA ILE A 299 -12.68 -20.33 11.97
C ILE A 299 -12.79 -21.24 13.21
N ALA A 300 -11.79 -21.25 14.09
CA ALA A 300 -11.81 -22.02 15.33
C ALA A 300 -13.01 -21.65 16.23
N LYS A 301 -13.28 -20.34 16.40
CA LYS A 301 -14.47 -19.85 17.11
C LYS A 301 -15.77 -20.39 16.53
N SER A 302 -15.92 -20.37 15.21
CA SER A 302 -17.14 -20.90 14.55
C SER A 302 -17.36 -22.40 14.79
N LYS A 303 -16.29 -23.15 15.08
CA LYS A 303 -16.32 -24.57 15.40
C LYS A 303 -16.40 -24.87 16.90
N GLY A 304 -16.29 -23.85 17.75
CA GLY A 304 -16.19 -24.01 19.21
C GLY A 304 -14.86 -24.61 19.67
N ASP A 305 -13.79 -24.49 18.87
CA ASP A 305 -12.47 -25.02 19.20
C ASP A 305 -11.69 -24.02 20.08
N SER A 306 -11.98 -24.03 21.38
CA SER A 306 -11.33 -23.13 22.34
C SER A 306 -9.83 -23.37 22.47
N ALA A 307 -9.36 -24.60 22.26
CA ALA A 307 -7.93 -24.91 22.34
C ALA A 307 -7.16 -24.20 21.21
N GLU A 308 -7.71 -24.23 20.00
CA GLU A 308 -7.12 -23.53 18.86
C GLU A 308 -7.22 -22.01 18.99
N MET A 309 -8.34 -21.48 19.49
CA MET A 309 -8.47 -20.04 19.79
C MET A 309 -7.38 -19.57 20.77
N HIS A 310 -7.16 -20.32 21.86
CA HIS A 310 -6.11 -20.03 22.82
C HIS A 310 -4.70 -20.10 22.19
N ARG A 311 -4.44 -21.12 21.36
CA ARG A 311 -3.17 -21.25 20.64
C ARG A 311 -2.88 -20.02 19.77
N ILE A 312 -3.90 -19.52 19.06
CA ILE A 312 -3.79 -18.30 18.24
C ILE A 312 -3.54 -17.07 19.10
N GLN A 313 -4.25 -16.90 20.22
CA GLN A 313 -4.01 -15.80 21.16
C GLN A 313 -2.53 -15.77 21.62
N VAL A 314 -1.99 -16.92 22.03
CA VAL A 314 -0.59 -17.04 22.46
C VAL A 314 0.38 -16.74 21.31
N ALA A 315 0.09 -17.23 20.10
CA ALA A 315 0.91 -16.96 18.93
C ALA A 315 0.95 -15.47 18.57
N LEU A 316 -0.20 -14.78 18.63
CA LEU A 316 -0.28 -13.33 18.41
C LEU A 316 0.44 -12.55 19.52
N ALA A 317 0.33 -12.97 20.78
CA ALA A 317 1.00 -12.32 21.91
C ALA A 317 2.54 -12.35 21.79
N ASN A 318 3.09 -13.42 21.18
CA ASN A 318 4.52 -13.49 20.88
C ASN A 318 4.98 -12.52 19.78
N ILE A 319 4.05 -12.00 18.97
CA ILE A 319 4.31 -10.96 17.96
C ILE A 319 4.13 -9.58 18.59
N SER A 320 2.98 -9.37 19.22
CA SER A 320 2.62 -8.14 19.93
C SER A 320 1.48 -8.42 20.91
N GLU A 321 1.61 -7.92 22.15
CA GLU A 321 0.52 -7.98 23.14
C GLU A 321 -0.74 -7.25 22.63
N ASP A 322 -0.57 -6.15 21.89
CA ASP A 322 -1.69 -5.39 21.33
C ASP A 322 -2.49 -6.22 20.32
N LEU A 323 -1.80 -7.00 19.45
CA LEU A 323 -2.47 -7.88 18.48
C LEU A 323 -3.27 -8.99 19.17
N ALA A 324 -2.75 -9.55 20.26
CA ALA A 324 -3.48 -10.54 21.04
C ALA A 324 -4.72 -9.94 21.69
N ASN A 325 -4.63 -8.71 22.22
CA ASN A 325 -5.76 -8.01 22.82
C ASN A 325 -6.84 -7.69 21.78
N GLU A 326 -6.46 -7.16 20.61
CA GLU A 326 -7.39 -6.91 19.49
C GLU A 326 -8.10 -8.19 19.04
N TYR A 327 -7.38 -9.31 18.98
CA TYR A 327 -7.95 -10.61 18.64
C TYR A 327 -8.99 -11.09 19.66
N ILE A 328 -8.72 -10.97 20.96
CA ILE A 328 -9.67 -11.34 22.03
C ILE A 328 -10.95 -10.50 21.93
N GLU A 329 -10.79 -9.19 21.72
CA GLU A 329 -11.92 -8.27 21.53
C GLU A 329 -12.75 -8.65 20.30
N LEU A 330 -12.10 -8.96 19.18
CA LEU A 330 -12.74 -9.41 17.94
C LEU A 330 -13.54 -10.70 18.14
N LEU A 331 -13.02 -11.63 18.96
CA LEU A 331 -13.73 -12.85 19.31
C LEU A 331 -14.85 -12.64 20.32
N GLY A 332 -14.95 -11.48 20.96
CA GLY A 332 -15.94 -11.23 22.01
C GLY A 332 -15.79 -12.15 23.21
N CYS A 333 -14.58 -12.69 23.42
CA CYS A 333 -14.25 -13.37 24.68
C CYS A 333 -14.06 -12.32 25.78
N GLY A 334 -14.07 -12.76 27.05
CA GLY A 334 -13.63 -11.94 28.17
C GLY A 334 -12.11 -11.69 28.14
N LYS A 335 -11.42 -11.74 29.29
CA LYS A 335 -9.96 -11.53 29.33
C LYS A 335 -9.11 -12.64 28.70
N SER A 336 -9.72 -13.74 28.26
CA SER A 336 -9.02 -14.87 27.62
C SER A 336 -9.99 -15.67 26.76
N CYS A 337 -9.53 -16.04 25.57
CA CYS A 337 -9.97 -17.24 24.85
C CYS A 337 -8.90 -18.33 25.05
#